data_AF-A0A0C3EW16-F1
#
_entry.id   AF-A0A0C3EW16-F1
#
_cell.length_a   1.000
_cell.length_b   1.000
_cell.length_c   1.000
_cell.angle_alpha   90.00
_cell.angle_beta   90.00
_cell.angle_gamma   90.00
#
_symmetry.space_group_name_H-M   'P 1'
#
loop_
_entity.id
_entity.type
_entity.pdbx_description
1 polymer ?
#
loop_
_entity_poly.entity_id
_entity_poly.type
_entity_poly.pdbx_seq_one_letter_code
_entity_poly.pdbx_strand_id
1 'polypeptide(L)'
;MDSLVTKTTPKDVQTALGTLPKGLDHTYNEVMKRVNSQNDDYRILAQQVLSWVVYAVRPLSVEELQHALAVKLGVTQLDEDDLPDKGTLISVCAGLVIVDQKSNVVRLMHYTTQKFLEE
;
A
#
# COMPACT_ATOMS: atom_id res chain seq x y z
N MET A 1 7.91 -10.18 -13.66
CA MET A 1 8.00 -9.69 -15.06
C MET A 1 8.86 -10.63 -15.93
N ASP A 2 9.63 -11.54 -15.33
CA ASP A 2 10.70 -12.33 -15.98
C ASP A 2 10.26 -13.56 -16.78
N SER A 3 8.98 -13.95 -16.73
CA SER A 3 8.52 -15.20 -17.36
C SER A 3 8.48 -15.15 -18.89
N LEU A 4 8.37 -13.95 -19.48
CA LEU A 4 8.28 -13.75 -20.93
C LEU A 4 9.64 -13.72 -21.63
N VAL A 5 10.70 -13.30 -20.92
CA VAL A 5 12.06 -13.09 -21.47
C VAL A 5 12.69 -14.42 -21.94
N THR A 6 12.21 -15.55 -21.43
CA THR A 6 12.79 -16.89 -21.69
C THR A 6 12.05 -17.72 -22.74
N LYS A 7 10.99 -17.18 -23.36
CA LYS A 7 10.16 -17.96 -24.30
C LYS A 7 10.67 -17.83 -25.73
N THR A 8 10.91 -18.98 -26.38
CA THR A 8 11.53 -19.05 -27.71
C THR A 8 10.55 -19.41 -28.82
N THR A 9 9.32 -19.87 -28.50
CA THR A 9 8.30 -20.23 -29.50
C THR A 9 7.01 -19.41 -29.33
N PRO A 10 6.26 -19.14 -30.43
CA PRO A 10 4.98 -18.43 -30.35
C PRO A 10 3.95 -19.09 -29.42
N LYS A 11 3.98 -20.42 -29.32
CA LYS A 11 3.10 -21.20 -28.45
C LYS A 11 3.45 -21.03 -26.97
N ASP A 12 4.75 -20.95 -26.65
CA ASP A 12 5.22 -20.69 -25.29
C ASP A 12 4.93 -19.25 -24.86
N VAL A 13 5.02 -18.31 -25.80
CA VAL A 13 4.60 -16.91 -25.59
C VAL A 13 3.09 -16.86 -25.32
N GLN A 14 2.25 -17.50 -26.13
CA GLN A 14 0.80 -17.54 -25.89
C GLN A 14 0.45 -18.18 -24.54
N THR A 15 1.13 -19.26 -24.18
CA THR A 15 0.91 -19.95 -22.90
C THR A 15 1.32 -19.06 -21.74
N ALA A 16 2.48 -18.40 -21.83
CA ALA A 16 2.93 -17.45 -20.81
C ALA A 16 1.99 -16.25 -20.71
N LEU A 17 1.51 -15.71 -21.84
CA LEU A 17 0.51 -14.63 -21.89
C LEU A 17 -0.79 -15.03 -21.17
N GLY A 18 -1.24 -16.28 -21.32
CA GLY A 18 -2.40 -16.81 -20.60
C GLY A 18 -2.22 -16.96 -19.09
N THR A 19 -0.97 -16.93 -18.59
CA THR A 19 -0.65 -16.99 -17.15
C THR A 19 -0.41 -15.62 -16.51
N LEU A 20 -0.40 -14.53 -17.31
CA LEU A 20 -0.36 -13.20 -16.71
C LEU A 20 -1.64 -12.95 -15.91
N PRO A 21 -1.55 -12.20 -14.80
CA PRO A 21 -2.74 -11.80 -14.06
C PRO A 21 -3.73 -11.13 -15.01
N LYS A 22 -5.00 -11.55 -14.95
CA LYS A 22 -6.07 -11.21 -15.91
C LYS A 22 -6.46 -9.71 -15.93
N GLY A 23 -5.73 -8.87 -15.21
CA GLY A 23 -5.95 -7.44 -15.06
C GLY A 23 -5.22 -6.89 -13.83
N LEU A 24 -5.07 -5.57 -13.79
CA LEU A 24 -4.52 -4.88 -12.63
C LEU A 24 -5.39 -5.11 -11.38
N ASP A 25 -6.71 -5.13 -11.53
CA ASP A 25 -7.65 -5.31 -10.43
C ASP A 25 -7.50 -6.67 -9.74
N HIS A 26 -7.26 -7.75 -10.50
CA HIS A 26 -6.97 -9.04 -9.89
C HIS A 26 -5.67 -8.99 -9.06
N THR A 27 -4.65 -8.32 -9.59
CA THR A 27 -3.37 -8.15 -8.89
C THR A 27 -3.56 -7.35 -7.60
N TYR A 28 -4.29 -6.24 -7.65
CA TYR A 28 -4.58 -5.41 -6.49
C TYR A 28 -5.46 -6.12 -5.47
N ASN A 29 -6.45 -6.90 -5.91
CA ASN A 29 -7.25 -7.75 -5.04
C ASN A 29 -6.39 -8.77 -4.28
N GLU A 30 -5.43 -9.42 -4.93
CA GLU A 30 -4.49 -10.32 -4.26
C GLU A 30 -3.58 -9.57 -3.26
N VAL A 31 -3.21 -8.32 -3.55
CA VAL A 31 -2.47 -7.49 -2.58
C VAL A 31 -3.35 -7.13 -1.38
N MET A 32 -4.58 -6.69 -1.61
CA MET A 32 -5.54 -6.36 -0.55
C MET A 32 -5.92 -7.58 0.29
N LYS A 33 -5.99 -8.78 -0.30
CA LYS A 33 -6.15 -10.02 0.46
C LYS A 33 -4.99 -10.23 1.43
N ARG A 34 -3.75 -10.00 0.99
CA ARG A 34 -2.56 -10.09 1.87
C ARG A 34 -2.63 -9.06 3.00
N VAL A 35 -3.04 -7.82 2.70
CA VAL A 35 -3.26 -6.78 3.72
C VAL A 35 -4.30 -7.23 4.75
N ASN A 36 -5.43 -7.78 4.29
CA ASN A 36 -6.54 -8.19 5.14
C ASN A 36 -6.32 -9.51 5.90
N SER A 37 -5.36 -10.34 5.47
CA SER A 37 -5.00 -11.60 6.14
C SER A 37 -4.04 -11.44 7.32
N GLN A 38 -3.58 -10.22 7.60
CA GLN A 38 -2.75 -9.92 8.76
C GLN A 38 -3.56 -10.04 10.06
N ASN A 39 -2.87 -9.98 11.21
CA ASN A 39 -3.54 -9.83 12.50
C ASN A 39 -4.39 -8.54 12.54
N ASP A 40 -5.34 -8.47 13.47
CA ASP A 40 -6.32 -7.39 13.50
C ASP A 40 -5.68 -6.00 13.63
N ASP A 41 -4.66 -5.85 14.48
CA ASP A 41 -3.97 -4.57 14.69
C ASP A 41 -3.28 -4.09 13.41
N TYR A 42 -2.57 -4.98 12.72
CA TYR A 42 -1.87 -4.65 11.46
C TYR A 42 -2.84 -4.41 10.32
N ARG A 43 -3.96 -5.14 10.27
CA ARG A 43 -5.02 -4.90 9.29
C ARG A 43 -5.63 -3.52 9.50
N ILE A 44 -5.97 -3.16 10.73
CA ILE A 44 -6.55 -1.85 11.06
C ILE A 44 -5.55 -0.74 10.70
N LEU A 45 -4.29 -0.87 11.12
CA LEU A 45 -3.26 0.11 10.81
C LEU A 45 -3.07 0.30 9.30
N ALA A 46 -3.00 -0.81 8.54
CA ALA A 46 -2.89 -0.74 7.08
C ALA A 46 -4.08 -0.03 6.44
N GLN A 47 -5.30 -0.30 6.89
CA GLN A 47 -6.51 0.36 6.39
C GLN A 47 -6.49 1.87 6.69
N GLN A 48 -6.05 2.27 7.89
CA GLN A 48 -5.92 3.69 8.24
C GLN A 48 -4.85 4.39 7.40
N VAL A 49 -3.69 3.75 7.21
CA VAL A 49 -2.62 4.27 6.34
C VAL A 49 -3.12 4.46 4.92
N LEU A 50 -3.73 3.43 4.33
CA LEU A 50 -4.27 3.50 2.97
C LEU A 50 -5.31 4.62 2.86
N SER A 51 -6.21 4.75 3.84
CA SER A 51 -7.21 5.80 3.86
C SER A 51 -6.59 7.21 3.87
N TRP A 52 -5.60 7.44 4.73
CA TRP A 52 -4.90 8.73 4.77
C TRP A 52 -4.15 9.03 3.47
N VAL A 53 -3.50 8.04 2.88
CA VAL A 53 -2.72 8.24 1.65
C VAL A 53 -3.62 8.49 0.43
N VAL A 54 -4.78 7.83 0.36
CA VAL A 54 -5.73 7.98 -0.75
C VAL A 54 -6.54 9.28 -0.64
N TYR A 55 -7.05 9.60 0.55
CA TYR A 55 -8.03 10.68 0.72
C TYR A 55 -7.45 12.00 1.24
N ALA A 56 -6.15 12.07 1.56
CA ALA A 56 -5.54 13.35 1.96
C ALA A 56 -5.55 14.36 0.79
N VAL A 57 -5.87 15.61 1.11
CA VAL A 57 -5.92 16.73 0.15
C VAL A 57 -4.56 16.96 -0.53
N ARG A 58 -3.48 16.66 0.17
CA ARG A 58 -2.10 16.72 -0.33
C ARG A 58 -1.31 15.52 0.18
N PRO A 59 -0.17 15.18 -0.46
CA PRO A 59 0.73 14.18 0.06
C PRO A 59 1.18 14.53 1.49
N LEU A 60 1.23 13.50 2.34
CA LEU A 60 1.62 13.61 3.75
C LEU A 60 3.10 13.24 3.92
N SER A 61 3.80 13.95 4.80
CA SER A 61 5.08 13.46 5.29
C SER A 61 4.87 12.22 6.18
N VAL A 62 5.94 11.45 6.41
CA VAL A 62 5.88 10.33 7.36
C VAL A 62 5.45 10.79 8.75
N GLU A 63 6.00 11.92 9.21
CA GLU A 63 5.69 12.48 10.53
C GLU A 63 4.21 12.89 10.61
N GLU A 64 3.69 13.59 9.60
CA GLU A 64 2.27 13.98 9.55
C GLU A 64 1.35 12.76 9.62
N LEU A 65 1.70 11.69 8.91
CA LEU A 65 0.93 10.44 8.95
C LEU A 65 1.02 9.77 10.33
N GLN A 66 2.19 9.70 10.95
CA GLN A 66 2.33 9.13 12.30
C GLN A 66 1.47 9.90 13.32
N HIS A 67 1.51 11.23 13.27
CA HIS A 67 0.70 12.06 14.16
C HIS A 67 -0.79 11.86 13.90
N ALA A 68 -1.21 11.81 12.64
CA ALA A 68 -2.61 11.58 12.27
C ALA A 68 -3.15 10.22 12.76
N LEU A 69 -2.28 9.20 12.82
CA LEU A 69 -2.62 7.87 13.32
C LEU A 69 -2.60 7.75 14.85
N ALA A 70 -1.82 8.58 15.54
CA ALA A 70 -1.72 8.59 17.00
C ALA A 70 -2.87 9.36 17.70
N VAL A 71 -3.68 10.13 16.96
CA VAL A 71 -4.81 10.87 17.55
C VAL A 71 -5.87 9.92 18.09
N LYS A 72 -6.18 10.06 19.38
CA LYS A 72 -7.25 9.33 20.08
C LYS A 72 -8.38 10.26 20.49
N LEU A 73 -9.61 9.82 20.30
CA LEU A 73 -10.80 10.57 20.72
C LEU A 73 -10.80 10.81 22.23
N GLY A 74 -11.03 12.05 22.64
CA GLY A 74 -11.08 12.45 24.05
C GLY A 74 -9.71 12.72 24.69
N VAL A 75 -8.61 12.53 23.96
CA VAL A 75 -7.26 12.87 24.42
C VAL A 75 -6.89 14.24 23.86
N THR A 76 -6.38 15.13 24.72
CA THR A 76 -6.08 16.53 24.37
C THR A 76 -4.60 16.77 24.05
N GLN A 77 -3.73 15.81 24.37
CA GLN A 77 -2.29 15.86 24.11
C GLN A 77 -1.88 14.61 23.34
N LEU A 78 -0.99 14.79 22.38
CA LEU A 78 -0.39 13.66 21.68
C LEU A 78 0.67 13.01 22.57
N ASP A 79 0.59 11.70 22.70
CA ASP A 79 1.63 10.90 23.34
C ASP A 79 2.60 10.39 22.27
N GLU A 80 3.89 10.61 22.45
CA GLU A 80 4.91 10.15 21.50
C GLU A 80 5.00 8.62 21.49
N ASP A 81 4.63 7.95 22.59
CA ASP A 81 4.58 6.49 22.68
C ASP A 81 3.44 5.88 21.84
N ASP A 82 2.48 6.70 21.40
CA ASP A 82 1.40 6.30 20.49
C ASP A 82 1.78 6.42 19.01
N LEU A 83 2.97 6.95 18.68
CA LEU A 83 3.41 7.10 17.30
C LEU A 83 3.80 5.73 16.70
N PRO A 84 3.13 5.27 15.63
CA PRO A 84 3.49 4.01 15.00
C PRO A 84 4.85 4.11 14.30
N ASP A 85 5.66 3.04 14.36
CA ASP A 85 6.96 2.99 13.70
C ASP A 85 6.84 3.14 12.17
N LYS A 86 7.72 3.94 11.58
CA LYS A 86 7.78 4.21 10.13
C LYS A 86 7.90 2.92 9.31
N GLY A 87 8.74 1.98 9.74
CA GLY A 87 8.93 0.70 9.02
C GLY A 87 7.66 -0.13 9.01
N THR A 88 6.93 -0.10 10.13
CA THR A 88 5.65 -0.77 10.30
C THR A 88 4.58 -0.18 9.38
N LEU A 89 4.47 1.15 9.28
CA LEU A 89 3.51 1.81 8.38
C LEU A 89 3.60 1.33 6.93
N ILE A 90 4.82 1.11 6.44
CA ILE A 90 5.07 0.68 5.06
C ILE A 90 4.85 -0.83 4.92
N SER A 91 5.33 -1.62 5.87
CA SER A 91 5.33 -3.08 5.77
C SER A 91 3.91 -3.66 5.79
N VAL A 92 3.02 -3.11 6.64
CA VAL A 92 1.63 -3.58 6.76
C VAL A 92 0.81 -3.32 5.49
N CYS A 93 1.25 -2.40 4.63
CA CYS A 93 0.57 -2.07 3.38
C CYS A 93 0.93 -3.00 2.20
N ALA A 94 1.70 -4.07 2.43
CA ALA A 94 2.05 -5.09 1.43
C ALA A 94 2.62 -4.53 0.10
N GLY A 95 3.32 -3.40 0.17
CA GLY A 95 3.92 -2.73 -1.00
C GLY A 95 2.97 -1.82 -1.78
N LEU A 96 1.75 -1.54 -1.30
CA LEU A 96 0.87 -0.54 -1.90
C LEU A 96 1.35 0.89 -1.67
N VAL A 97 2.09 1.10 -0.57
CA VAL A 97 2.60 2.40 -0.12
C VAL A 97 4.12 2.39 -0.11
N ILE A 98 4.72 3.52 -0.48
CA ILE A 98 6.16 3.76 -0.43
C ILE A 98 6.44 5.13 0.19
N VAL A 99 7.66 5.28 0.72
CA VAL A 99 8.17 6.58 1.16
C VAL A 99 9.21 7.07 0.17
N ASP A 100 9.02 8.29 -0.33
CA ASP A 100 10.04 8.98 -1.12
C ASP A 100 11.19 9.40 -0.21
N GLN A 101 12.39 8.87 -0.45
CA GLN A 101 13.55 9.15 0.41
C GLN A 101 14.05 10.60 0.32
N LYS A 102 13.78 11.32 -0.78
CA LYS A 102 14.25 12.70 -0.95
C LYS A 102 13.34 13.71 -0.26
N SER A 103 12.03 13.45 -0.29
CA SER A 103 10.99 14.35 0.23
C SER A 103 10.37 13.87 1.55
N ASN A 104 10.66 12.65 1.99
CA ASN A 104 10.05 12.00 3.17
C ASN A 104 8.52 11.96 3.13
N VAL A 105 7.95 11.90 1.91
CA VAL A 105 6.52 11.87 1.65
C VAL A 105 6.05 10.44 1.43
N VAL A 106 4.91 10.11 2.02
CA VAL A 106 4.20 8.83 1.85
C VAL A 106 3.32 8.92 0.61
N ARG A 107 3.42 7.93 -0.28
CA ARG A 107 2.62 7.87 -1.52
C ARG A 107 2.29 6.44 -1.91
N LEU A 108 1.28 6.28 -2.76
CA LEU A 108 1.02 5.00 -3.40
C LEU A 108 2.17 4.63 -4.34
N MET A 109 2.47 3.34 -4.42
CA MET A 109 3.53 2.82 -5.29
C MET A 109 3.29 3.17 -6.76
N HIS A 110 2.04 3.21 -7.20
CA HIS A 110 1.68 3.51 -8.58
C HIS A 110 0.33 4.23 -8.67
N TYR A 111 0.15 5.08 -9.68
CA TYR A 111 -1.09 5.85 -9.85
C TYR A 111 -2.32 4.96 -10.11
N THR A 112 -2.14 3.77 -10.68
CA THR A 112 -3.25 2.81 -10.87
C THR A 112 -3.74 2.20 -9.56
N THR A 113 -2.90 2.23 -8.51
CA THR A 113 -3.32 1.82 -7.16
C THR A 113 -4.35 2.80 -6.60
N GLN A 114 -4.21 4.09 -6.92
CA GLN A 114 -5.17 5.11 -6.48
C GLN A 114 -6.55 4.84 -7.07
N LYS A 115 -6.62 4.66 -8.39
CA LYS A 115 -7.87 4.35 -9.09
C LYS A 115 -8.57 3.12 -8.51
N PHE A 116 -7.81 2.05 -8.24
CA PHE A 116 -8.36 0.83 -7.65
C PHE A 116 -8.91 1.04 -6.22
N LEU A 117 -8.33 1.94 -5.42
CA LEU A 117 -8.74 2.19 -4.04
C LEU A 117 -9.87 3.23 -3.92
N GLU A 118 -10.12 4.00 -4.98
CA GLU A 118 -11.22 4.99 -5.07
C GLU A 118 -12.51 4.39 -5.67
N GLU A 119 -12.44 3.21 -6.28
CA GLU A 119 -13.58 2.43 -6.79
C GLU A 119 -14.31 1.66 -5.69
#